data_AF-A0A4V0YID5-F1
#
_entry.id   AF-A0A4V0YID5-F1
#
_cell.length_a   1.000
_cell.length_b   1.000
_cell.length_c   1.000
_cell.angle_alpha   90.00
_cell.angle_beta   90.00
_cell.angle_gamma   90.00
#
_symmetry.space_group_name_H-M   'P 1'
#
loop_
_entity.id
_entity.type
_entity.pdbx_description
1 polymer ?
#
loop_
_entity_poly.entity_id
_entity_poly.type
_entity_poly.pdbx_seq_one_letter_code
_entity_poly.pdbx_strand_id
1 'polypeptide(L)'
;MLELIAEHDFSTITVADIAARADVGYATFFRHYREKQDLLFDAADQLIDELLPTMLPALRDEDTLSASVALCRFIAGRKAICRALFAGGAEPQVCRILTERSMARAQTTGLPDPPGLPFGLAITHSVRATLGILAWWFDEAPDMDCDAVGAIIDRLVMAPVRRA
;
A
#
# COMPACT_ATOMS: atom_id res chain seq x y z
N MET A 1 -10.77 -9.84 -9.33
CA MET A 1 -9.85 -8.77 -9.79
C MET A 1 -8.42 -8.99 -9.32
N LEU A 2 -8.16 -9.15 -8.02
CA LEU A 2 -6.79 -9.31 -7.51
C LEU A 2 -6.02 -10.48 -8.15
N GLU A 3 -6.69 -11.62 -8.36
CA GLU A 3 -6.13 -12.76 -9.11
C GLU A 3 -5.81 -12.39 -10.56
N LEU A 4 -6.70 -11.67 -11.24
CA LEU A 4 -6.48 -11.22 -12.62
C LEU A 4 -5.27 -10.27 -12.70
N ILE A 5 -5.05 -9.42 -11.70
CA ILE A 5 -3.88 -8.52 -11.64
C ILE A 5 -2.58 -9.29 -11.33
N ALA A 6 -2.68 -10.45 -10.68
CA ALA A 6 -1.53 -11.33 -10.50
C ALA A 6 -1.16 -12.07 -11.80
N GLU A 7 -2.13 -12.33 -12.68
CA GLU A 7 -1.97 -13.06 -13.94
C GLU A 7 -1.70 -12.13 -15.15
N HIS A 8 -2.23 -10.91 -15.12
CA HIS A 8 -2.28 -9.99 -16.25
C HIS A 8 -2.02 -8.55 -15.82
N ASP A 9 -1.48 -7.74 -16.74
CA ASP A 9 -1.30 -6.30 -16.51
C ASP A 9 -2.66 -5.62 -16.29
N PHE A 10 -2.76 -4.77 -15.26
CA PHE A 10 -4.01 -4.11 -14.90
C PHE A 10 -4.65 -3.34 -16.07
N SER A 11 -3.86 -2.76 -16.98
CA SER A 11 -4.38 -2.03 -18.15
C SER A 11 -5.18 -2.94 -19.10
N THR A 12 -4.82 -4.22 -19.20
CA THR A 12 -5.42 -5.22 -20.11
C THR A 12 -6.69 -5.87 -19.58
N ILE A 13 -6.90 -5.85 -18.26
CA ILE A 13 -8.07 -6.46 -17.61
C ILE A 13 -9.33 -5.67 -17.93
N THR A 14 -10.42 -6.32 -18.33
CA THR A 14 -11.71 -5.66 -18.57
C THR A 14 -12.69 -5.88 -17.41
N VAL A 15 -13.74 -5.05 -17.35
CA VAL A 15 -14.86 -5.28 -16.40
C VAL A 15 -15.55 -6.62 -16.66
N ALA A 16 -15.61 -7.07 -17.91
CA ALA A 16 -16.15 -8.37 -18.27
C ALA A 16 -15.32 -9.52 -17.67
N ASP A 17 -13.99 -9.43 -17.73
CA ASP A 17 -13.10 -10.42 -17.11
C ASP A 17 -13.27 -10.45 -15.59
N ILE A 18 -13.39 -9.28 -14.96
CA ILE A 18 -13.62 -9.17 -13.51
C ILE A 18 -14.96 -9.80 -13.13
N ALA A 19 -16.03 -9.48 -13.86
CA ALA A 19 -17.37 -10.00 -13.61
C ALA A 19 -17.42 -11.52 -13.79
N ALA A 20 -16.80 -12.03 -14.86
CA ALA A 20 -16.70 -13.47 -15.13
C ALA A 20 -15.90 -14.20 -14.03
N ARG A 21 -14.76 -13.66 -13.61
CA ARG A 21 -13.93 -14.28 -12.55
C ARG A 21 -14.61 -14.28 -11.19
N ALA A 22 -15.38 -13.23 -10.89
CA ALA A 22 -16.08 -13.10 -9.61
C ALA A 22 -17.45 -13.80 -9.58
N ASP A 23 -17.86 -14.46 -10.68
CA ASP A 23 -19.19 -15.05 -10.85
C ASP A 23 -20.34 -14.08 -10.53
N VAL A 24 -20.19 -12.82 -10.98
CA VAL A 24 -21.21 -11.77 -10.83
C VAL A 24 -21.67 -11.26 -12.17
N GLY A 25 -22.94 -10.83 -12.24
CA GLY A 25 -23.47 -10.21 -13.45
C GLY A 25 -22.83 -8.84 -13.72
N TYR A 26 -22.64 -8.50 -15.00
CA TYR A 26 -22.10 -7.20 -15.45
C TYR A 26 -22.85 -6.01 -14.81
N ALA A 27 -24.19 -6.05 -14.78
CA ALA A 27 -25.00 -5.02 -14.12
C ALA A 27 -24.77 -4.92 -12.59
N THR A 28 -24.37 -6.02 -11.93
CA THR A 28 -24.05 -6.02 -10.50
C THR A 28 -22.74 -5.32 -10.23
N PHE A 29 -21.75 -5.44 -11.12
CA PHE A 29 -20.53 -4.65 -11.06
C PHE A 29 -20.84 -3.15 -11.13
N PHE A 30 -21.59 -2.72 -12.16
CA PHE A 30 -21.91 -1.29 -12.36
C PHE A 30 -22.81 -0.67 -11.30
N ARG A 31 -23.47 -1.50 -10.48
CA ARG A 31 -24.22 -1.01 -9.31
C ARG A 31 -23.30 -0.46 -8.22
N HIS A 32 -22.08 -1.01 -8.12
CA HIS A 32 -21.12 -0.66 -7.07
C HIS A 32 -19.94 0.15 -7.60
N TYR A 33 -19.55 -0.07 -8.85
CA TYR A 33 -18.33 0.48 -9.44
C TYR A 33 -18.59 1.07 -10.82
N ARG A 34 -18.12 2.30 -11.07
CA ARG A 34 -18.26 2.95 -12.38
C ARG A 34 -17.22 2.41 -13.36
N GLU A 35 -16.05 2.05 -12.86
CA GLU A 35 -14.94 1.48 -13.61
C GLU A 35 -14.09 0.51 -12.77
N LYS A 36 -13.18 -0.25 -13.40
CA LYS A 36 -12.31 -1.20 -12.69
C LYS A 36 -11.36 -0.52 -11.69
N GLN A 37 -11.06 0.75 -11.90
CA GLN A 37 -10.22 1.56 -11.03
C GLN A 37 -10.90 1.86 -9.69
N ASP A 38 -12.23 1.94 -9.65
CA ASP A 38 -12.96 2.12 -8.38
C ASP A 38 -12.80 0.88 -7.49
N LEU A 39 -12.84 -0.32 -8.07
CA LEU A 39 -12.61 -1.57 -7.33
C LEU A 39 -11.17 -1.65 -6.80
N LEU A 40 -10.20 -1.15 -7.58
CA LEU A 40 -8.80 -1.04 -7.14
C LEU A 40 -8.64 -0.04 -5.99
N PHE A 41 -9.34 1.09 -6.08
CA PHE A 41 -9.37 2.12 -5.05
C PHE A 41 -9.88 1.54 -3.73
N ASP A 42 -11.03 0.87 -3.74
CA ASP A 42 -11.62 0.26 -2.55
C ASP A 42 -10.67 -0.76 -1.91
N ALA A 43 -10.02 -1.60 -2.72
CA ALA A 43 -9.06 -2.57 -2.22
C ALA A 43 -7.83 -1.91 -1.56
N ALA A 44 -7.27 -0.87 -2.19
CA ALA A 44 -6.13 -0.13 -1.64
C ALA A 44 -6.50 0.65 -0.37
N ASP A 45 -7.71 1.21 -0.33
CA ASP A 45 -8.22 1.93 0.83
C ASP A 45 -8.42 1.00 2.03
N GLN A 46 -9.06 -0.15 1.81
CA GLN A 46 -9.25 -1.16 2.83
C GLN A 46 -7.90 -1.65 3.39
N LEU A 47 -6.88 -1.81 2.53
CA LEU A 47 -5.53 -2.17 2.98
C LEU A 47 -4.94 -1.12 3.91
N ILE A 48 -5.13 0.17 3.63
CA ILE A 48 -4.69 1.24 4.54
C ILE A 48 -5.51 1.19 5.84
N ASP A 49 -6.83 0.91 5.80
CA ASP A 49 -7.70 0.78 7.01
C ASP A 49 -7.24 -0.31 7.95
N GLU A 50 -6.73 -1.39 7.39
CA GLU A 50 -6.24 -2.51 8.17
C GLU A 50 -4.77 -2.35 8.57
N LEU A 51 -3.95 -1.69 7.73
CA LEU A 51 -2.52 -1.47 7.99
C LEU A 51 -2.27 -0.41 9.07
N LEU A 52 -2.90 0.76 8.99
CA LEU A 52 -2.60 1.88 9.89
C LEU A 52 -2.71 1.51 11.38
N PRO A 53 -3.77 0.81 11.83
CA PRO A 53 -3.89 0.39 13.23
C PRO A 53 -2.74 -0.49 13.73
N THR A 54 -2.08 -1.24 12.83
CA THR A 54 -0.93 -2.08 13.19
C THR A 54 0.35 -1.27 13.42
N MET A 55 0.51 -0.17 12.70
CA MET A 55 1.71 0.69 12.78
C MET A 55 1.58 1.78 13.83
N LEU A 56 0.37 2.30 14.04
CA LEU A 56 0.11 3.49 14.87
C LEU A 56 0.63 3.40 16.31
N PRO A 57 0.51 2.27 17.04
CA PRO A 57 1.05 2.16 18.38
C PRO A 57 2.56 2.43 18.42
N ALA A 58 3.32 1.76 17.55
CA ALA A 58 4.77 1.95 17.47
C ALA A 58 5.16 3.37 17.02
N LEU A 59 4.42 3.96 16.07
CA LEU A 59 4.66 5.34 15.65
C LEU A 59 4.42 6.38 16.76
N ARG A 60 3.48 6.12 17.67
CA ARG A 60 3.21 6.99 18.83
C ARG A 60 4.30 6.90 19.89
N ASP A 61 4.91 5.73 20.02
CA ASP A 61 6.06 5.51 20.90
C ASP A 61 7.40 5.91 20.25
N GLU A 62 7.34 6.62 19.12
CA GLU A 62 8.49 7.04 18.29
C GLU A 62 9.37 5.87 17.79
N ASP A 63 8.85 4.64 17.85
CA ASP A 63 9.50 3.41 17.40
C ASP A 63 9.21 3.14 15.92
N THR A 64 9.93 3.88 15.09
CA THR A 64 9.89 3.76 13.62
C THR A 64 10.28 2.38 13.09
N LEU A 65 11.16 1.66 13.80
CA LEU A 65 11.57 0.32 13.44
C LEU A 65 10.42 -0.67 13.63
N SER A 66 9.80 -0.69 14.81
CA SER A 66 8.66 -1.57 15.07
C SER A 66 7.48 -1.28 14.16
N ALA A 67 7.24 -0.01 13.82
CA ALA A 67 6.21 0.37 12.84
C ALA A 67 6.51 -0.17 11.43
N SER A 68 7.76 -0.09 10.99
CA SER A 68 8.20 -0.58 9.68
C SER A 68 8.15 -2.11 9.60
N VAL A 69 8.52 -2.80 10.68
CA VAL A 69 8.38 -4.26 10.80
C VAL A 69 6.92 -4.68 10.82
N ALA A 70 6.04 -3.97 11.53
CA ALA A 70 4.61 -4.24 11.52
C ALA A 70 4.01 -4.13 10.10
N LEU A 71 4.42 -3.11 9.34
CA LEU A 71 4.07 -2.98 7.93
C LEU A 71 4.51 -4.21 7.14
N CYS A 72 5.78 -4.60 7.20
CA CYS A 72 6.27 -5.73 6.42
C CYS A 72 5.62 -7.06 6.81
N ARG A 73 5.32 -7.29 8.08
CA ARG A 73 4.58 -8.48 8.54
C ARG A 73 3.15 -8.49 8.01
N PHE A 74 2.45 -7.35 8.03
CA PHE A 74 1.12 -7.21 7.45
C PHE A 74 1.15 -7.54 5.94
N ILE A 75 2.14 -7.02 5.22
CA ILE A 75 2.33 -7.27 3.79
C ILE A 75 2.70 -8.74 3.51
N ALA A 76 3.57 -9.35 4.34
CA ALA A 76 3.98 -10.75 4.19
C ALA A 76 2.78 -11.71 4.24
N GLY A 77 1.83 -11.48 5.14
CA GLY A 77 0.60 -12.26 5.24
C GLY A 77 -0.35 -12.12 4.03
N ARG A 78 -0.09 -11.16 3.14
CA ARG A 78 -0.95 -10.81 1.98
C ARG A 78 -0.14 -10.64 0.70
N LYS A 79 1.04 -11.28 0.63
CA LYS A 79 2.05 -11.04 -0.40
C LYS A 79 1.51 -11.10 -1.83
N ALA A 80 0.63 -12.05 -2.13
CA ALA A 80 0.02 -12.18 -3.45
C ALA A 80 -0.83 -10.96 -3.83
N ILE A 81 -1.67 -10.47 -2.90
CA ILE A 81 -2.52 -9.29 -3.09
C ILE A 81 -1.66 -8.04 -3.23
N CYS A 82 -0.69 -7.86 -2.33
CA CYS A 82 0.19 -6.70 -2.33
C CYS A 82 1.08 -6.66 -3.58
N ARG A 83 1.59 -7.81 -4.04
CA ARG A 83 2.35 -7.91 -5.29
C ARG A 83 1.49 -7.50 -6.49
N ALA A 84 0.27 -8.01 -6.59
CA ALA A 84 -0.64 -7.62 -7.66
C ALA A 84 -0.86 -6.09 -7.68
N LEU A 85 -1.10 -5.48 -6.51
CA LEU A 85 -1.33 -4.04 -6.40
C LEU A 85 -0.09 -3.18 -6.70
N PHE A 86 1.10 -3.60 -6.26
CA PHE A 86 2.30 -2.77 -6.30
C PHE A 86 3.21 -3.04 -7.50
N ALA A 87 3.13 -4.24 -8.09
CA ALA A 87 3.99 -4.68 -9.20
C ALA A 87 3.22 -4.97 -10.50
N GLY A 88 1.90 -5.19 -10.44
CA GLY A 88 1.06 -5.63 -11.57
C GLY A 88 0.59 -4.53 -12.55
N GLY A 89 1.37 -3.46 -12.74
CA GLY A 89 1.05 -2.36 -13.68
C GLY A 89 0.03 -1.33 -13.18
N ALA A 90 -0.54 -1.53 -11.98
CA ALA A 90 -1.41 -0.57 -11.30
C ALA A 90 -0.66 0.43 -10.39
N GLU A 91 0.68 0.36 -10.35
CA GLU A 91 1.53 1.07 -9.41
C GLU A 91 1.29 2.59 -9.38
N PRO A 92 1.19 3.32 -10.50
CA PRO A 92 0.97 4.77 -10.47
C PRO A 92 -0.37 5.15 -9.81
N GLN A 93 -1.43 4.38 -10.11
CA GLN A 93 -2.75 4.58 -9.54
C GLN A 93 -2.74 4.25 -8.06
N VAL A 94 -2.15 3.12 -7.67
CA VAL A 94 -2.06 2.69 -6.26
C VAL A 94 -1.22 3.68 -5.45
N CYS A 95 -0.08 4.13 -5.96
CA CYS A 95 0.75 5.13 -5.29
C CYS A 95 -0.04 6.43 -5.03
N ARG A 96 -0.81 6.91 -6.01
CA ARG A 96 -1.64 8.11 -5.85
C ARG A 96 -2.68 7.91 -4.75
N ILE A 97 -3.42 6.79 -4.81
CA ILE A 97 -4.49 6.47 -3.84
C ILE A 97 -3.92 6.35 -2.44
N LEU A 98 -2.84 5.59 -2.25
CA LEU A 98 -2.20 5.40 -0.95
C LEU A 98 -1.67 6.72 -0.40
N THR A 99 -1.15 7.61 -1.24
CA THR A 99 -0.71 8.95 -0.83
C THR A 99 -1.89 9.80 -0.34
N GLU A 100 -2.96 9.90 -1.14
CA GLU A 100 -4.16 10.67 -0.80
C GLU A 100 -4.79 10.18 0.51
N ARG A 101 -4.94 8.86 0.67
CA ARG A 101 -5.51 8.26 1.88
C ARG A 101 -4.59 8.40 3.09
N SER A 102 -3.29 8.24 2.91
CA SER A 102 -2.31 8.46 4.00
C SER A 102 -2.35 9.91 4.48
N MET A 103 -2.45 10.90 3.58
CA MET A 103 -2.57 12.30 3.95
C MET A 103 -3.87 12.57 4.72
N ALA A 104 -5.01 12.08 4.21
CA ALA A 104 -6.31 12.26 4.86
C ALA A 104 -6.33 11.66 6.28
N ARG A 105 -5.72 10.49 6.46
CA ARG A 105 -5.70 9.83 7.76
C ARG A 105 -4.67 10.38 8.70
N ALA A 106 -3.49 10.78 8.22
CA ALA A 106 -2.45 11.33 9.07
C ALA A 106 -2.95 12.57 9.85
N GLN A 107 -3.83 13.40 9.25
CA GLN A 107 -4.52 14.51 9.94
C GLN A 107 -5.39 14.07 11.14
N THR A 108 -5.89 12.83 11.13
CA THR A 108 -6.75 12.26 12.18
C THR A 108 -5.98 11.41 13.21
N THR A 109 -4.73 11.05 12.92
CA THR A 109 -3.94 10.12 13.76
C THR A 109 -3.40 10.74 15.03
N GLY A 110 -3.29 12.08 15.07
CA GLY A 110 -2.69 12.84 16.18
C GLY A 110 -1.17 12.68 16.29
N LEU A 111 -0.51 12.12 15.27
CA LEU A 111 0.95 12.06 15.22
C LEU A 111 1.53 13.47 15.00
N PRO A 112 2.63 13.82 15.67
CA PRO A 112 3.30 15.09 15.42
C PRO A 112 3.81 15.15 13.98
N ASP A 113 3.80 16.36 13.42
CA ASP A 113 4.38 16.62 12.12
C ASP A 113 5.89 16.33 12.17
N PRO A 114 6.47 15.78 11.09
CA PRO A 114 7.91 15.56 11.02
C PRO A 114 8.64 16.92 11.10
N PRO A 115 9.69 17.05 11.91
CA PRO A 115 10.45 18.29 11.97
C PRO A 115 11.17 18.53 10.63
N GLY A 116 11.41 19.81 10.31
CA GLY A 116 12.21 20.19 9.14
C GLY A 116 11.60 19.93 7.75
N LEU A 117 10.44 19.29 7.63
CA LEU A 117 9.86 18.87 6.34
C LEU A 117 8.41 19.33 6.15
N PRO A 118 8.00 19.74 4.93
CA PRO A 118 6.60 19.90 4.59
C PRO A 118 5.85 18.56 4.75
N PHE A 119 4.78 18.55 5.53
CA PHE A 119 4.01 17.34 5.85
C PHE A 119 3.61 16.52 4.62
N GLY A 120 3.09 17.18 3.57
CA GLY A 120 2.70 16.49 2.34
C GLY A 120 3.87 15.82 1.61
N LEU A 121 5.07 16.41 1.67
CA LEU A 121 6.28 15.82 1.11
C LEU A 121 6.70 14.58 1.90
N ALA A 122 6.68 14.66 3.22
CA ALA A 122 7.02 13.53 4.10
C ALA A 122 6.12 12.32 3.83
N ILE A 123 4.79 12.52 3.73
CA ILE A 123 3.85 11.44 3.42
C ILE A 123 4.07 10.89 2.01
N THR A 124 4.17 11.77 1.00
CA THR A 124 4.36 11.35 -0.40
C THR A 124 5.65 10.56 -0.58
N HIS A 125 6.75 11.03 0.02
CA HIS A 125 8.03 10.33 0.01
C HIS A 125 7.93 8.98 0.73
N SER A 126 7.34 8.94 1.92
CA SER A 126 7.21 7.71 2.70
C SER A 126 6.45 6.63 1.94
N VAL A 127 5.32 6.99 1.32
CA VAL A 127 4.51 6.04 0.52
C VAL A 127 5.30 5.56 -0.70
N ARG A 128 5.84 6.48 -1.51
CA ARG A 128 6.59 6.14 -2.74
C ARG A 128 7.81 5.26 -2.46
N ALA A 129 8.62 5.64 -1.48
CA ALA A 129 9.82 4.90 -1.14
C ALA A 129 9.50 3.51 -0.58
N THR A 130 8.48 3.40 0.27
CA THR A 130 8.01 2.12 0.79
C THR A 130 7.53 1.21 -0.34
N LEU A 131 6.70 1.71 -1.27
CA LEU A 131 6.22 0.93 -2.41
C LEU A 131 7.37 0.46 -3.30
N GLY A 132 8.37 1.30 -3.55
CA GLY A 132 9.57 0.92 -4.30
C GLY A 132 10.35 -0.22 -3.64
N ILE A 133 10.54 -0.15 -2.32
CA ILE A 133 11.22 -1.22 -1.56
C ILE A 133 10.39 -2.52 -1.56
N LEU A 134 9.06 -2.43 -1.42
CA LEU A 134 8.18 -3.60 -1.48
C LEU A 134 8.18 -4.25 -2.88
N ALA A 135 8.15 -3.45 -3.95
CA ALA A 135 8.25 -3.96 -5.31
C ALA A 135 9.59 -4.70 -5.53
N TRP A 136 10.70 -4.07 -5.13
CA TRP A 136 12.02 -4.71 -5.15
C TRP A 136 12.05 -6.02 -4.34
N TRP A 137 11.47 -6.04 -3.13
CA TRP A 137 11.41 -7.25 -2.32
C TRP A 137 10.62 -8.37 -3.01
N PHE A 138 9.56 -8.05 -3.73
CA PHE A 138 8.74 -9.06 -4.42
C PHE A 138 9.40 -9.63 -5.68
N ASP A 139 10.19 -8.82 -6.39
CA ASP A 139 10.78 -9.20 -7.67
C ASP A 139 12.21 -9.72 -7.54
N GLU A 140 13.05 -9.09 -6.72
CA GLU A 140 14.48 -9.42 -6.62
C GLU A 140 14.84 -10.27 -5.39
N ALA A 141 14.11 -10.12 -4.29
CA ALA A 141 14.47 -10.77 -3.02
C ALA A 141 13.30 -11.50 -2.32
N PRO A 142 12.51 -12.34 -3.02
CA PRO A 142 11.27 -12.89 -2.49
C PRO A 142 11.45 -13.74 -1.23
N ASP A 143 12.62 -14.35 -1.02
CA ASP A 143 12.90 -15.19 0.16
C ASP A 143 13.47 -14.40 1.34
N MET A 144 13.67 -13.08 1.20
CA MET A 144 14.14 -12.23 2.29
C MET A 144 13.08 -12.15 3.38
N ASP A 145 13.54 -12.28 4.63
CA ASP A 145 12.69 -12.17 5.82
C ASP A 145 12.01 -10.80 5.92
N CYS A 146 10.73 -10.80 6.32
CA CYS A 146 9.93 -9.59 6.34
C CYS A 146 10.39 -8.59 7.41
N ASP A 147 10.95 -9.04 8.53
CA ASP A 147 11.48 -8.13 9.55
C ASP A 147 12.76 -7.45 9.04
N ALA A 148 13.59 -8.19 8.28
CA ALA A 148 14.77 -7.63 7.61
C ALA A 148 14.37 -6.54 6.60
N VAL A 149 13.30 -6.74 5.82
CA VAL A 149 12.76 -5.70 4.93
C VAL A 149 12.21 -4.52 5.73
N GLY A 150 11.54 -4.77 6.86
CA GLY A 150 11.09 -3.74 7.78
C GLY A 150 12.23 -2.86 8.27
N ALA A 151 13.38 -3.45 8.61
CA ALA A 151 14.59 -2.72 8.99
C ALA A 151 15.19 -1.90 7.83
N ILE A 152 15.03 -2.33 6.58
CA ILE A 152 15.44 -1.55 5.39
C ILE A 152 14.53 -0.33 5.22
N ILE A 153 13.21 -0.51 5.32
CA ILE A 153 12.22 0.58 5.24
C ILE A 153 12.46 1.59 6.36
N ASP A 154 12.71 1.13 7.59
CA ASP A 154 13.03 2.01 8.70
C ASP A 154 14.25 2.89 8.39
N ARG A 155 15.36 2.25 8.01
CA ARG A 155 16.65 2.90 7.76
C ARG A 155 16.60 3.91 6.61
N LEU A 156 15.91 3.57 5.53
CA LEU A 156 15.91 4.38 4.30
C LEU A 156 14.76 5.38 4.23
N VAL A 157 13.67 5.16 4.99
CA VAL A 157 12.43 5.91 4.84
C VAL A 157 11.94 6.47 6.17
N MET A 158 11.56 5.62 7.12
CA MET A 158 10.79 6.06 8.30
C MET A 158 11.64 6.84 9.31
N ALA A 159 12.83 6.33 9.67
CA ALA A 159 13.71 7.00 10.61
C ALA A 159 14.25 8.34 10.07
N PRO A 160 14.70 8.47 8.80
CA PRO A 160 15.10 9.76 8.25
C PRO A 160 13.97 10.80 8.24
N VAL A 161 12.76 10.41 7.83
CA VAL A 161 11.61 11.33 7.78
C VAL A 161 11.24 11.81 9.18
N ARG A 162 11.33 10.95 10.20
CA ARG A 162 10.96 11.29 11.59
C ARG A 162 12.02 12.07 12.37
N ARG A 163 13.28 12.02 11.94
CA ARG A 163 14.42 12.69 12.62
C ARG A 163 14.88 13.99 11.94
N ALA A 164 14.25 14.37 10.82
CA ALA A 164 14.63 15.52 9.99
C ALA A 164 14.42 16.89 10.67
#